data_AF-A0AAD3TA97-F1
#
_entry.id   AF-A0AAD3TA97-F1
#
_cell.length_a   1.000
_cell.length_b   1.000
_cell.length_c   1.000
_cell.angle_alpha   90.00
_cell.angle_beta   90.00
_cell.angle_gamma   90.00
#
_symmetry.space_group_name_H-M   'P 1'
#
loop_
_entity.id
_entity.type
_entity.pdbx_description
1 polymer ?
#
loop_
_entity_poly.entity_id
_entity_poly.type
_entity_poly.pdbx_seq_one_letter_code
_entity_poly.pdbx_strand_id
1 'polypeptide(L)'
;MDLSILHDGFEDAIMDADDGKDEDDKMELELEGSDMDSMAEAGETGSAFKDKVSGVLKRYDYENKRSSKLSQNEFIHLLPVFNEACIHFA
;
A
#
# COMPACT_ATOMS: atom_id res chain seq x y z
N MET A 1 -2.32 41.79 -19.03
CA MET A 1 -1.25 40.85 -18.67
C MET A 1 -1.59 39.57 -19.38
N ASP A 2 -0.65 39.12 -20.21
CA ASP A 2 -0.83 38.05 -21.19
C ASP A 2 -0.94 36.70 -20.48
N LEU A 3 -1.91 35.87 -20.87
CA LEU A 3 -2.22 34.55 -20.29
C LEU A 3 -1.50 33.40 -21.02
N SER A 4 -0.46 33.73 -21.80
CA SER A 4 0.28 32.82 -22.68
C SER A 4 1.37 31.97 -22.01
N ILE A 5 1.47 31.96 -20.67
CA ILE A 5 2.57 31.30 -19.93
C ILE A 5 2.21 29.93 -19.30
N LEU A 6 0.98 29.44 -19.43
CA LEU A 6 0.57 28.14 -18.85
C LEU A 6 0.23 27.06 -19.90
N HIS A 7 0.81 27.17 -21.11
CA HIS A 7 0.62 26.19 -22.18
C HIS A 7 1.92 25.47 -22.60
N ASP A 8 3.01 25.59 -21.84
CA ASP A 8 4.27 24.92 -22.15
C ASP A 8 4.57 23.86 -21.09
N GLY A 9 4.16 22.62 -21.37
CA GLY A 9 4.42 21.47 -20.49
C GLY A 9 3.37 20.36 -20.45
N PHE A 10 2.34 20.39 -21.31
CA PHE A 10 1.34 19.30 -21.41
C PHE A 10 1.77 18.17 -22.38
N GLU A 11 2.96 18.25 -22.97
CA GLU A 11 3.41 17.34 -24.02
C GLU A 11 4.69 16.58 -23.62
N ASP A 12 4.67 15.75 -22.55
CA ASP A 12 5.58 14.58 -22.51
C ASP A 12 5.27 13.49 -21.46
N ALA A 13 4.01 13.06 -21.31
CA ALA A 13 3.72 11.84 -20.55
C ALA A 13 2.45 11.14 -21.03
N ILE A 14 2.31 10.96 -22.33
CA ILE A 14 1.51 9.85 -22.86
C ILE A 14 2.35 8.60 -22.57
N MET A 15 2.23 8.04 -21.37
CA MET A 15 2.74 6.71 -21.09
C MET A 15 1.98 5.73 -21.97
N ASP A 16 2.67 5.24 -22.99
CA ASP A 16 2.29 4.09 -23.81
C ASP A 16 1.80 2.98 -22.86
N ALA A 17 0.50 2.70 -22.91
CA ALA A 17 -0.08 1.56 -22.24
C ALA A 17 0.29 0.32 -23.06
N ASP A 18 1.54 -0.12 -22.92
CA ASP A 18 2.04 -1.37 -23.48
C ASP A 18 1.31 -2.54 -22.81
N ASP A 19 0.34 -3.08 -23.56
CA ASP A 19 -0.39 -4.31 -23.31
C ASP A 19 0.60 -5.48 -23.36
N GLY A 20 1.02 -5.96 -22.18
CA GLY A 20 2.15 -6.87 -22.09
C GLY A 20 2.15 -7.79 -20.88
N LYS A 21 1.19 -8.73 -20.87
CA LYS A 21 1.10 -9.96 -20.06
C LYS A 21 0.58 -9.84 -18.63
N ASP A 22 -0.65 -10.33 -18.52
CA ASP A 22 -1.23 -11.00 -17.35
C ASP A 22 -0.31 -12.19 -16.95
N GLU A 23 0.82 -11.90 -16.31
CA GLU A 23 1.51 -12.88 -15.49
C GLU A 23 0.81 -12.86 -14.14
N ASP A 24 -0.16 -13.77 -14.03
CA ASP A 24 -0.84 -14.18 -12.81
C ASP A 24 0.24 -14.52 -11.77
N ASP A 25 0.73 -13.48 -11.08
CA ASP A 25 1.64 -13.53 -9.96
C ASP A 25 0.89 -14.26 -8.85
N LYS A 26 0.90 -15.59 -8.97
CA LYS A 26 0.85 -16.53 -7.88
C LYS A 26 1.97 -16.12 -6.94
N MET A 27 1.65 -15.20 -6.04
CA MET A 27 2.25 -15.19 -4.72
C MET A 27 1.87 -16.52 -4.08
N GLU A 28 2.60 -17.56 -4.47
CA GLU A 28 2.82 -18.75 -3.69
C GLU A 28 3.55 -18.24 -2.45
N LEU A 29 2.75 -17.82 -1.47
CA LEU A 29 3.20 -17.76 -0.08
C LEU A 29 3.52 -19.21 0.25
N GLU A 30 4.74 -19.65 -0.07
CA GLU A 30 5.33 -20.79 0.59
C GLU A 30 5.40 -20.43 2.07
N LEU A 31 4.32 -20.72 2.78
CA LEU A 31 4.25 -20.93 4.21
C LEU A 31 5.02 -22.23 4.52
N GLU A 32 6.24 -22.37 3.99
CA GLU A 32 7.17 -23.41 4.38
C GLU A 32 8.05 -22.85 5.50
N GLY A 33 7.55 -22.98 6.73
CA GLY A 33 8.40 -23.10 7.90
C GLY A 33 9.22 -21.88 8.34
N SER A 34 8.60 -20.70 8.47
CA SER A 34 9.19 -19.60 9.24
C SER A 34 8.18 -18.88 10.13
N ASP A 35 7.29 -19.65 10.76
CA ASP A 35 6.62 -19.20 11.97
C ASP A 35 7.64 -19.06 13.11
N MET A 36 7.83 -17.81 13.55
CA MET A 36 7.93 -17.47 14.97
C MET A 36 9.30 -17.66 15.68
N ASP A 37 10.41 -17.12 15.15
CA ASP A 37 11.65 -17.07 15.98
C ASP A 37 12.52 -15.80 15.80
N SER A 38 11.89 -14.62 15.64
CA SER A 38 12.63 -13.34 15.78
C SER A 38 11.81 -12.19 16.38
N MET A 39 10.67 -12.49 17.01
CA MET A 39 9.90 -11.49 17.76
C MET A 39 9.59 -11.96 19.18
N ALA A 40 10.50 -12.74 19.78
CA ALA A 40 10.37 -13.21 21.17
C ALA A 40 10.46 -12.08 22.22
N GLU A 41 10.92 -10.88 21.84
CA GLU A 41 11.04 -9.71 22.73
C GLU A 41 9.86 -8.73 22.63
N ALA A 42 8.71 -9.15 22.09
CA ALA A 42 7.52 -8.29 21.98
C ALA A 42 6.23 -9.05 22.31
N GLY A 43 6.29 -9.99 23.27
CA GLY A 43 5.23 -10.94 23.62
C GLY A 43 3.87 -10.35 24.06
N GLU A 44 3.73 -9.02 24.10
CA GLU A 44 2.46 -8.34 24.37
C GLU A 44 2.25 -7.14 23.43
N THR A 45 3.31 -6.40 23.12
CA THR A 45 3.27 -5.22 22.23
C THR A 45 3.17 -5.58 20.75
N GLY A 46 3.79 -6.69 20.31
CA GLY A 46 3.74 -7.16 18.93
C GLY A 46 2.35 -7.61 18.52
N SER A 47 1.64 -8.31 19.42
CA SER A 47 0.24 -8.71 19.19
C SER A 47 -0.68 -7.50 19.14
N ALA A 48 -0.56 -6.58 20.11
CA ALA A 48 -1.39 -5.37 20.13
C ALA A 48 -1.15 -4.47 18.89
N PHE A 49 0.09 -4.38 18.42
CA PHE A 49 0.41 -3.65 17.19
C PHE A 49 -0.18 -4.34 15.95
N LYS A 50 -0.04 -5.68 15.85
CA LYS A 50 -0.65 -6.47 14.78
C LYS A 50 -2.17 -6.28 14.73
N ASP A 51 -2.83 -6.36 15.88
CA ASP A 51 -4.29 -6.19 15.98
C ASP A 51 -4.72 -4.77 15.58
N LYS A 52 -3.91 -3.77 15.93
CA LYS A 52 -4.14 -2.38 15.53
C LYS A 52 -4.02 -2.18 14.03
N VAL A 53 -2.96 -2.70 13.39
CA VAL A 53 -2.77 -2.65 11.94
C VAL A 53 -3.90 -3.40 11.23
N SER A 54 -4.23 -4.61 11.67
CA SER A 54 -5.32 -5.41 11.10
C SER A 54 -6.67 -4.71 11.25
N GLY A 55 -6.94 -4.08 12.40
CA GLY A 55 -8.16 -3.31 12.65
C GLY A 55 -8.31 -2.10 11.71
N VAL A 56 -7.21 -1.39 11.44
CA VAL A 56 -7.21 -0.29 10.47
C VAL A 56 -7.52 -0.82 9.07
N LEU A 57 -6.84 -1.88 8.61
CA LEU A 57 -7.06 -2.44 7.28
C LEU A 57 -8.49 -2.98 7.10
N LYS A 58 -9.06 -3.64 8.12
CA LYS A 58 -10.44 -4.13 8.14
C LYS A 58 -11.47 -3.03 7.98
N ARG A 59 -11.30 -1.93 8.74
CA ARG A 59 -12.26 -0.82 8.77
C ARG A 59 -12.45 -0.17 7.40
N TYR A 60 -11.42 -0.17 6.57
CA TYR A 60 -11.40 0.47 5.26
C TYR A 60 -11.37 -0.53 4.09
N ASP A 61 -11.69 -1.81 4.34
CA ASP A 61 -11.78 -2.88 3.32
C ASP A 61 -10.48 -3.12 2.52
N TYR A 62 -9.33 -2.96 3.20
CA TYR A 62 -8.01 -3.22 2.62
C TYR A 62 -7.41 -4.57 3.03
N GLU A 63 -8.02 -5.29 3.99
CA GLU A 63 -7.47 -6.56 4.51
C GLU A 63 -7.25 -7.63 3.42
N ASN A 64 -8.18 -7.74 2.47
CA ASN A 64 -8.13 -8.75 1.41
C ASN A 64 -7.66 -8.19 0.07
N LYS A 65 -7.28 -6.90 0.02
CA LYS A 65 -6.83 -6.27 -1.22
C LYS A 65 -5.32 -6.46 -1.39
N ARG A 66 -4.92 -6.90 -2.57
CA ARG A 66 -3.51 -6.91 -2.96
C ARG A 66 -3.07 -5.49 -3.29
N SER A 67 -1.87 -5.10 -2.87
CA SER A 67 -1.29 -3.79 -3.17
C SER A 67 -1.28 -3.44 -4.66
N SER A 68 -1.11 -4.43 -5.56
CA SER A 68 -1.15 -4.24 -7.01
C SER A 68 -2.54 -3.92 -7.58
N LYS A 69 -3.60 -4.11 -6.80
CA LYS A 69 -4.98 -3.76 -7.17
C LYS A 69 -5.43 -2.44 -6.56
N LEU A 70 -4.55 -1.75 -5.80
CA LEU A 70 -4.83 -0.45 -5.23
C LEU A 70 -4.39 0.66 -6.18
N SER A 71 -5.26 1.64 -6.37
CA SER A 71 -4.95 2.86 -7.10
C SER A 71 -4.06 3.80 -6.27
N GLN A 72 -3.39 4.75 -6.93
CA GLN A 72 -2.61 5.78 -6.25
C GLN A 72 -3.45 6.60 -5.24
N ASN A 73 -4.71 6.89 -5.58
CA ASN A 73 -5.63 7.59 -4.66
C ASN A 73 -5.94 6.74 -3.42
N GLU A 74 -6.07 5.43 -3.55
CA GLU A 74 -6.25 4.53 -2.40
C GLU A 74 -5.02 4.52 -1.49
N PHE A 75 -3.80 4.52 -2.03
CA PHE A 75 -2.58 4.65 -1.22
C PHE A 75 -2.47 5.99 -0.50
N ILE A 76 -2.80 7.09 -1.19
CA ILE A 76 -2.81 8.43 -0.58
C ILE A 76 -3.83 8.49 0.56
N HIS A 77 -5.00 7.85 0.41
CA HIS A 77 -6.02 7.77 1.46
C HIS A 77 -5.59 6.87 2.64
N LEU A 78 -4.80 5.83 2.39
CA LEU A 78 -4.32 4.90 3.42
C LEU A 78 -3.35 5.56 4.41
N LEU A 79 -2.53 6.51 3.93
CA LEU A 79 -1.51 7.20 4.72
C LEU A 79 -2.07 8.01 5.92
N PRO A 80 -3.05 8.93 5.75
CA PRO A 80 -3.65 9.64 6.87
C PRO A 80 -4.40 8.70 7.82
N VAL A 81 -5.04 7.65 7.28
CA VAL A 81 -5.74 6.62 8.08
C VAL A 81 -4.79 5.92 9.06
N PHE A 82 -3.58 5.58 8.62
CA PHE A 82 -2.56 5.03 9.52
C PHE A 82 -2.02 6.09 10.49
N ASN A 83 -1.80 7.32 10.04
CA ASN A 83 -1.33 8.41 10.91
C ASN A 83 -2.33 8.76 12.04
N GLU A 84 -3.64 8.73 11.77
CA GLU A 84 -4.68 8.89 12.79
C GLU A 84 -4.64 7.77 13.82
N ALA A 85 -4.26 6.56 13.40
CA ALA A 85 -3.98 5.45 14.30
C ALA A 85 -2.57 5.54 14.93
N CYS A 86 -1.83 6.63 14.78
CA CYS A 86 -0.44 6.78 15.24
C CYS A 86 0.49 5.68 14.70
N ILE A 87 0.25 5.22 13.48
CA ILE A 87 1.12 4.29 12.74
C ILE A 87 1.79 5.12 11.65
N HIS A 88 3.09 5.35 11.78
CA HIS A 88 3.88 6.17 10.86
C HIS A 88 4.91 5.31 10.14
N PHE A 89 5.06 5.53 8.84
CA PHE A 89 6.08 4.89 8.00
C PHE A 89 7.19 5.90 7.73
N ALA A 90 8.44 5.54 8.03
CA ALA A 90 9.64 6.37 7.85
C ALA A 90 10.55 5.81 6.76
#